data_AF-A0AAQ3LM58-F1
#
_entry.id   AF-A0AAQ3LM58-F1
#
_cell.length_a   1.000
_cell.length_b   1.000
_cell.length_c   1.000
_cell.angle_alpha   90.00
_cell.angle_beta   90.00
_cell.angle_gamma   90.00
#
_symmetry.space_group_name_H-M   'P 1'
#
loop_
_entity.id
_entity.type
_entity.pdbx_description
1 polymer ?
#
loop_
_entity_poly.entity_id
_entity_poly.type
_entity_poly.pdbx_seq_one_letter_code
_entity_poly.pdbx_strand_id
1 'polypeptide(L)'
;MPRSHSEQSVSHLVTQRVKRLPRGRPFSIRCLAELGSSSAISKAVAQLVLRGELVRVYRGIYMRPKTSQYTGRVRRPGPWDLLSLIARQSRWRLQIHGADAVRRFGLSTQIPVIPIYYTSGPSRSLFIEKAEIRLVHAAPMVMQCAGTRVGMAISALHYLGKDGATQECIDAIKATLHPGELATLWDCNMPKWMRVALAE
;
A
#
# COMPACT_ATOMS: atom_id res chain seq x y z
N MET A 1 46.36 25.36 -15.87
CA MET A 1 45.61 24.09 -15.95
C MET A 1 44.42 24.17 -15.01
N PRO A 2 43.18 24.41 -15.50
CA PRO A 2 42.01 24.41 -14.63
C PRO A 2 41.70 22.97 -14.22
N ARG A 3 41.53 22.75 -12.91
CA ARG A 3 41.13 21.47 -12.34
C ARG A 3 39.74 21.10 -12.88
N SER A 4 39.63 19.93 -13.47
CA SER A 4 38.38 19.33 -13.93
C SER A 4 37.34 19.34 -12.81
N HIS A 5 36.11 19.73 -13.14
CA HIS A 5 34.96 19.54 -12.27
C HIS A 5 34.88 18.05 -11.92
N SER A 6 35.00 17.72 -10.63
CA SER A 6 34.92 16.34 -10.14
C SER A 6 33.53 15.79 -10.43
N GLU A 7 33.40 14.91 -11.42
CA GLU A 7 32.20 14.10 -11.59
C GLU A 7 31.94 13.34 -10.29
N GLN A 8 30.85 13.68 -9.60
CA GLN A 8 30.51 13.04 -8.35
C GLN A 8 30.21 11.57 -8.62
N SER A 9 30.89 10.66 -7.91
CA SER A 9 30.65 9.22 -8.07
C SER A 9 29.18 8.85 -7.83
N VAL A 10 28.65 7.86 -8.57
CA VAL A 10 27.28 7.34 -8.39
C VAL A 10 26.98 7.01 -6.93
N SER A 11 27.98 6.46 -6.21
CA SER A 11 27.85 6.16 -4.77
C SER A 11 27.57 7.40 -3.93
N HIS A 12 28.23 8.51 -4.23
CA HIS A 12 28.01 9.78 -3.54
C HIS A 12 26.61 10.33 -3.84
N LEU A 13 26.19 10.33 -5.11
CA LEU A 13 24.86 10.77 -5.54
C LEU A 13 23.74 9.95 -4.90
N VAL A 14 23.87 8.62 -4.88
CA VAL A 14 22.93 7.71 -4.21
C VAL A 14 22.83 8.03 -2.73
N THR A 15 23.97 8.21 -2.06
CA THR A 15 24.00 8.54 -0.62
C THR A 15 23.29 9.86 -0.33
N GLN A 16 23.56 10.90 -1.11
CA GLN A 16 22.88 12.19 -0.97
C GLN A 16 21.37 12.08 -1.19
N ARG A 17 20.95 11.39 -2.27
CA ARG A 17 19.53 11.20 -2.59
C ARG A 17 18.82 10.44 -1.47
N VAL A 18 19.41 9.37 -0.97
CA VAL A 18 18.86 8.58 0.13
C VAL A 18 18.74 9.42 1.40
N LYS A 19 19.75 10.21 1.77
CA LYS A 19 19.70 11.04 2.99
C LYS A 19 18.53 12.03 3.03
N ARG A 20 18.01 12.45 1.88
CA ARG A 20 16.83 13.33 1.75
C ARG A 20 15.50 12.60 1.89
N LEU A 21 15.48 11.27 1.78
CA LEU A 21 14.25 10.48 1.92
C LEU A 21 13.84 10.39 3.39
N PRO A 22 12.53 10.39 3.71
CA PRO A 22 12.06 10.26 5.09
C PRO A 22 12.45 8.91 5.72
N ARG A 23 12.82 8.93 7.01
CA ARG A 23 13.08 7.70 7.78
C ARG A 23 11.78 6.92 7.99
N GLY A 24 11.86 5.59 7.93
CA GLY A 24 10.73 4.69 8.17
C GLY A 24 9.73 4.58 7.03
N ARG A 25 9.98 5.22 5.87
CA ARG A 25 9.15 5.06 4.67
C ARG A 25 9.87 4.24 3.60
N PRO A 26 9.22 3.20 3.02
CA PRO A 26 9.82 2.39 1.99
C PRO A 26 9.90 3.16 0.67
N PHE A 27 10.95 2.89 -0.12
CA PHE A 27 11.15 3.45 -1.45
C PHE A 27 11.71 2.40 -2.40
N SER A 28 11.42 2.58 -3.68
CA SER A 28 11.85 1.69 -4.76
C SER A 28 13.24 2.09 -5.22
N ILE A 29 14.14 1.12 -5.42
CA ILE A 29 15.47 1.40 -6.03
C ILE A 29 15.35 2.09 -7.41
N ARG A 30 14.25 1.88 -8.13
CA ARG A 30 13.97 2.56 -9.41
C ARG A 30 13.91 4.09 -9.30
N CYS A 31 13.69 4.67 -8.11
CA CYS A 31 13.74 6.13 -7.94
C CYS A 31 15.17 6.71 -8.04
N LEU A 32 16.18 5.84 -8.13
CA LEU A 32 17.58 6.19 -8.27
C LEU A 32 18.09 5.97 -9.70
N ALA A 33 17.23 5.54 -10.64
CA ALA A 33 17.64 5.13 -11.99
C ALA A 33 18.37 6.24 -12.76
N GLU A 34 18.03 7.51 -12.51
CA GLU A 34 18.66 8.68 -13.14
C GLU A 34 20.09 8.95 -12.63
N LEU A 35 20.54 8.30 -11.56
CA LEU A 35 21.82 8.59 -10.91
C LEU A 35 23.00 7.81 -11.51
N GLY A 36 22.76 6.84 -12.40
CA GLY A 36 23.82 6.06 -13.05
C GLY A 36 23.37 4.68 -13.50
N SER A 37 24.33 3.81 -13.81
CA SER A 37 24.03 2.45 -14.26
C SER A 37 23.40 1.59 -13.15
N SER A 38 22.57 0.62 -13.55
CA SER A 38 21.89 -0.29 -12.62
C SER A 38 22.85 -1.04 -11.71
N SER A 39 24.03 -1.43 -12.21
CA SER A 39 25.07 -2.11 -11.44
C SER A 39 25.72 -1.19 -10.41
N ALA A 40 26.06 0.05 -10.80
CA ALA A 40 26.63 1.04 -9.90
C ALA A 40 25.66 1.43 -8.78
N ILE A 41 24.39 1.66 -9.10
CA ILE A 41 23.33 1.94 -8.12
C ILE A 41 23.16 0.76 -7.17
N SER A 42 23.08 -0.47 -7.69
CA SER A 42 22.92 -1.67 -6.87
C SER A 42 24.10 -1.86 -5.91
N LYS A 43 25.34 -1.63 -6.37
CA LYS A 43 26.54 -1.67 -5.53
C LYS A 43 26.50 -0.61 -4.43
N ALA A 44 26.13 0.64 -4.77
CA ALA A 44 26.01 1.72 -3.80
C ALA A 44 24.93 1.44 -2.73
N VAL A 45 23.76 0.97 -3.15
CA VAL A 45 22.68 0.60 -2.22
C VAL A 45 23.09 -0.59 -1.34
N ALA A 46 23.76 -1.60 -1.89
CA ALA A 46 24.27 -2.72 -1.11
C ALA A 46 25.26 -2.25 -0.03
N GLN A 47 26.15 -1.31 -0.35
CA GLN A 47 27.07 -0.71 0.62
C GLN A 47 26.32 0.04 1.74
N LEU A 48 25.28 0.81 1.41
CA LEU A 48 24.45 1.48 2.42
C LEU A 48 23.70 0.49 3.31
N VAL A 49 23.29 -0.67 2.77
CA VAL A 49 22.67 -1.74 3.56
C VAL A 49 23.68 -2.40 4.50
N LEU A 50 24.90 -2.68 4.03
CA LEU A 50 25.97 -3.23 4.86
C LEU A 50 26.34 -2.31 6.03
N ARG A 51 26.30 -0.99 5.81
CA ARG A 51 26.54 0.03 6.85
C ARG A 51 25.35 0.26 7.78
N GLY A 52 24.21 -0.40 7.56
CA GLY A 52 22.98 -0.19 8.33
C GLY A 52 22.28 1.16 8.06
N GLU A 53 22.72 1.93 7.05
CA GLU A 53 22.06 3.19 6.66
C GLU A 53 20.74 2.94 5.91
N LEU A 54 20.61 1.75 5.30
CA LEU A 54 19.40 1.25 4.67
C LEU A 54 19.08 -0.15 5.16
N VAL A 55 17.79 -0.48 5.15
CA VAL A 55 17.29 -1.84 5.34
C VAL A 55 16.53 -2.24 4.09
N ARG A 56 16.81 -3.44 3.56
CA ARG A 56 16.02 -4.04 2.49
C ARG A 56 14.73 -4.59 3.09
N VAL A 57 13.59 -4.06 2.64
CA VAL A 57 12.26 -4.47 3.14
C VAL A 57 11.64 -5.54 2.24
N TYR A 58 11.88 -5.42 0.93
CA TYR A 58 11.43 -6.36 -0.08
C TYR A 58 12.39 -6.34 -1.28
N ARG A 59 12.22 -7.23 -2.26
CA ARG A 59 13.04 -7.22 -3.47
C ARG A 59 12.94 -5.86 -4.18
N GLY A 60 14.07 -5.17 -4.30
CA GLY A 60 14.15 -3.84 -4.94
C GLY A 60 13.52 -2.70 -4.14
N ILE A 61 13.10 -2.94 -2.89
CA ILE A 61 12.50 -1.93 -2.02
C ILE A 61 13.33 -1.83 -0.73
N TYR A 62 13.71 -0.59 -0.42
CA TYR A 62 14.59 -0.25 0.68
C TYR A 62 13.93 0.81 1.55
N MET A 63 14.45 1.00 2.75
CA MET A 63 13.96 1.99 3.68
C MET A 63 15.11 2.49 4.54
N ARG A 64 15.11 3.78 4.88
CA ARG A 64 15.97 4.30 5.93
C ARG A 64 15.43 3.86 7.30
N PRO A 65 16.23 3.21 8.14
CA PRO A 65 15.75 2.72 9.43
C PRO A 65 15.24 3.88 10.29
N LYS A 66 14.10 3.64 10.95
CA LYS A 66 13.56 4.48 12.03
C LYS A 66 13.44 3.60 13.25
N THR A 67 14.27 3.82 14.26
CA THR A 67 14.20 3.09 15.52
C THR A 67 12.99 3.54 16.33
N SER A 68 12.30 2.58 16.94
CA SER A 68 11.25 2.85 17.91
C SER A 68 11.89 3.19 19.26
N GLN A 69 11.48 4.30 19.87
CA GLN A 69 11.95 4.69 21.20
C GLN A 69 11.55 3.67 22.28
N TYR A 70 10.42 2.97 22.09
CA TYR A 70 9.89 2.01 23.06
C TYR A 70 10.57 0.65 23.03
N THR A 71 10.95 0.18 21.84
CA THR A 71 11.48 -1.19 21.65
C THR A 71 12.96 -1.23 21.31
N GLY A 72 13.58 -0.07 21.00
CA GLY A 72 14.94 0.01 20.46
C GLY A 72 15.11 -0.59 19.05
N ARG A 73 14.08 -1.26 18.51
CA ARG A 73 14.13 -1.97 17.22
C ARG A 73 13.78 -1.05 16.05
N VAL A 74 14.30 -1.39 14.87
CA VAL A 74 13.92 -0.71 13.62
C VAL A 74 12.44 -0.98 13.33
N ARG A 75 11.64 0.08 13.29
CA ARG A 75 10.22 0.02 12.94
C ARG A 75 10.08 -0.43 11.49
N ARG A 76 9.29 -1.48 11.27
CA ARG A 76 8.92 -1.96 9.94
C ARG A 76 7.87 -1.04 9.31
N PRO A 77 7.85 -0.91 7.97
CA PRO A 77 6.77 -0.21 7.31
C PRO A 77 5.48 -1.02 7.44
N GLY A 78 4.34 -0.33 7.40
CA GLY A 78 3.04 -1.03 7.39
C GLY A 78 2.90 -1.87 6.12
N PRO A 79 2.20 -3.02 6.17
CA PRO A 79 1.92 -3.83 4.99
C PRO A 79 1.36 -3.01 3.81
N TRP A 80 0.43 -2.11 4.09
CA TRP A 80 -0.18 -1.23 3.08
C TRP A 80 0.83 -0.35 2.34
N ASP A 81 1.78 0.27 3.05
CA ASP A 81 2.78 1.16 2.42
C ASP A 81 3.68 0.38 1.46
N LEU A 82 4.10 -0.81 1.88
CA LEU A 82 4.93 -1.67 1.05
C LEU A 82 4.17 -2.19 -0.17
N LEU A 83 2.95 -2.71 0.03
CA LEU A 83 2.13 -3.24 -1.05
C LEU A 83 1.73 -2.15 -2.04
N SER A 84 1.43 -0.95 -1.57
CA SER A 84 1.12 0.20 -2.44
C SER A 84 2.30 0.53 -3.36
N LEU A 85 3.53 0.43 -2.85
CA LEU A 85 4.73 0.63 -3.64
C LEU A 85 4.93 -0.49 -4.69
N ILE A 86 4.71 -1.75 -4.29
CA ILE A 86 4.78 -2.91 -5.20
C ILE A 86 3.72 -2.82 -6.30
N ALA A 87 2.48 -2.46 -5.93
CA ALA A 87 1.36 -2.29 -6.84
C ALA A 87 1.66 -1.18 -7.85
N ARG A 88 2.16 -0.02 -7.38
CA ARG A 88 2.56 1.09 -8.26
C ARG A 88 3.66 0.72 -9.25
N GLN A 89 4.67 -0.06 -8.82
CA GLN A 89 5.73 -0.56 -9.72
C GLN A 89 5.20 -1.52 -10.80
N SER A 90 4.10 -2.22 -10.50
CA SER A 90 3.46 -3.21 -11.38
C SER A 90 2.27 -2.62 -12.15
N ARG A 91 1.97 -1.32 -11.96
CA ARG A 91 0.78 -0.63 -12.48
C ARG A 91 -0.54 -1.29 -12.08
N TRP A 92 -0.57 -1.94 -10.93
CA TRP A 92 -1.78 -2.50 -10.34
C TRP A 92 -2.39 -1.54 -9.35
N ARG A 93 -3.69 -1.68 -9.16
CA ARG A 93 -4.44 -1.03 -8.09
C ARG A 93 -4.53 -1.98 -6.90
N LEU A 94 -4.55 -1.41 -5.71
CA LEU A 94 -4.67 -2.13 -4.45
C LEU A 94 -5.90 -1.60 -3.70
N GLN A 95 -6.66 -2.50 -3.12
CA GLN A 95 -7.84 -2.19 -2.33
C GLN A 95 -7.84 -3.05 -1.07
N ILE A 96 -8.41 -2.54 0.01
CA ILE A 96 -8.53 -3.32 1.24
C ILE A 96 -9.55 -4.44 1.04
N HIS A 97 -9.26 -5.62 1.58
CA HIS A 97 -10.21 -6.73 1.54
C HIS A 97 -11.48 -6.40 2.33
N GLY A 98 -12.61 -6.97 1.93
CA GLY A 98 -13.91 -6.65 2.53
C GLY A 98 -14.01 -6.97 4.02
N ALA A 99 -13.43 -8.07 4.49
CA ALA A 99 -13.35 -8.39 5.93
C ALA A 99 -12.63 -7.28 6.74
N ASP A 100 -11.56 -6.72 6.19
CA ASP A 100 -10.84 -5.60 6.80
C ASP A 100 -11.61 -4.28 6.66
N ALA A 101 -12.39 -4.13 5.57
CA ALA A 101 -13.24 -2.97 5.35
C ALA A 101 -14.39 -2.91 6.38
N VAL A 102 -15.13 -4.00 6.57
CA VAL A 102 -16.21 -4.05 7.58
C VAL A 102 -15.67 -3.82 8.99
N ARG A 103 -14.47 -4.33 9.33
CA ARG A 103 -13.81 -4.01 10.60
C ARG A 103 -13.52 -2.52 10.74
N ARG A 104 -13.05 -1.85 9.68
CA ARG A 104 -12.78 -0.41 9.70
C ARG A 104 -14.03 0.45 9.82
N PHE A 105 -15.20 -0.05 9.38
CA PHE A 105 -16.50 0.58 9.64
C PHE A 105 -17.11 0.20 10.99
N GLY A 106 -16.41 -0.56 11.84
CA GLY A 106 -16.91 -0.98 13.15
C GLY A 106 -17.96 -2.09 13.11
N LEU A 107 -18.20 -2.68 11.93
CA LEU A 107 -19.22 -3.72 11.71
C LEU A 107 -18.73 -5.13 12.08
N SER A 108 -17.45 -5.28 12.38
CA SER A 108 -16.86 -6.54 12.82
C SER A 108 -15.61 -6.27 13.65
N THR A 109 -15.30 -7.16 14.58
CA THR A 109 -14.05 -7.15 15.35
C THR A 109 -13.05 -8.19 14.83
N GLN A 110 -13.46 -9.01 13.86
CA GLN A 110 -12.65 -10.13 13.37
C GLN A 110 -11.41 -9.60 12.63
N ILE A 111 -10.25 -10.08 13.05
CA ILE A 111 -8.96 -9.79 12.41
C ILE A 111 -8.49 -11.08 11.75
N PRO A 112 -8.27 -11.10 10.42
CA PRO A 112 -7.77 -12.28 9.75
C PRO A 112 -6.32 -12.55 10.20
N VAL A 113 -5.99 -13.83 10.40
CA VAL A 113 -4.64 -14.26 10.77
C VAL A 113 -3.62 -13.90 9.68
N ILE A 114 -4.03 -14.06 8.41
CA ILE A 114 -3.23 -13.67 7.24
C ILE A 114 -3.86 -12.42 6.64
N PRO A 115 -3.13 -11.29 6.53
CA PRO A 115 -3.63 -10.10 5.87
C PRO A 115 -3.96 -10.36 4.40
N ILE A 116 -5.17 -9.96 3.98
CA ILE A 116 -5.67 -10.10 2.61
C ILE A 116 -5.93 -8.72 2.02
N TYR A 117 -5.54 -8.52 0.76
CA TYR A 117 -5.84 -7.31 -0.01
C TYR A 117 -6.36 -7.67 -1.39
N TYR A 118 -7.29 -6.86 -1.89
CA TYR A 118 -7.74 -6.94 -3.27
C TYR A 118 -6.74 -6.25 -4.20
N THR A 119 -6.58 -6.81 -5.40
CA THR A 119 -5.76 -6.22 -6.45
C THR A 119 -6.40 -6.36 -7.82
N SER A 120 -6.09 -5.42 -8.72
CA SER A 120 -6.43 -5.56 -10.14
C SER A 120 -5.45 -6.48 -10.89
N GLY A 121 -4.34 -6.85 -10.25
CA GLY A 121 -3.34 -7.77 -10.80
C GLY A 121 -3.66 -9.25 -10.48
N PRO A 122 -2.73 -10.18 -10.72
CA PRO A 122 -2.91 -11.58 -10.42
C PRO A 122 -2.97 -11.86 -8.92
N SER A 123 -3.79 -12.84 -8.53
CA SER A 123 -3.79 -13.40 -7.17
C SER A 123 -2.43 -14.03 -6.87
N ARG A 124 -1.86 -13.73 -5.71
CA ARG A 124 -0.59 -14.31 -5.25
C ARG A 124 -0.37 -14.09 -3.76
N SER A 125 0.40 -14.96 -3.13
CA SER A 125 0.95 -14.70 -1.80
C SER A 125 2.33 -14.04 -1.90
N LEU A 126 2.58 -13.10 -0.99
CA LEU A 126 3.84 -12.38 -0.84
C LEU A 126 4.35 -12.62 0.58
N PHE A 127 5.65 -12.87 0.70
CA PHE A 127 6.30 -12.97 2.01
C PHE A 127 7.07 -11.69 2.30
N ILE A 128 6.71 -11.04 3.40
CA ILE A 128 7.54 -10.01 4.03
C ILE A 128 8.29 -10.70 5.16
N GLU A 129 9.55 -11.04 4.92
CA GLU A 129 10.35 -11.89 5.80
C GLU A 129 9.70 -13.26 6.01
N LYS A 130 9.04 -13.46 7.15
CA LYS A 130 8.34 -14.71 7.51
C LYS A 130 6.81 -14.56 7.53
N ALA A 131 6.28 -13.35 7.33
CA ALA A 131 4.84 -13.09 7.35
C ALA A 131 4.27 -13.20 5.93
N GLU A 132 3.24 -14.02 5.76
CA GLU A 132 2.47 -14.11 4.53
C GLU A 132 1.48 -12.94 4.41
N ILE A 133 1.35 -12.41 3.21
CA ILE A 133 0.27 -11.52 2.80
C ILE A 133 -0.34 -12.07 1.53
N ARG A 134 -1.67 -12.13 1.46
CA ARG A 134 -2.39 -12.60 0.28
C ARG A 134 -2.93 -11.43 -0.54
N LEU A 135 -2.60 -11.42 -1.83
CA LEU A 135 -3.26 -10.59 -2.82
C LEU A 135 -4.28 -11.45 -3.56
N VAL A 136 -5.51 -10.98 -3.61
CA VAL A 136 -6.62 -11.64 -4.31
C VAL A 136 -7.07 -10.75 -5.46
N HIS A 137 -7.09 -11.30 -6.67
CA HIS A 137 -7.65 -10.62 -7.82
C HIS A 137 -9.13 -10.33 -7.58
N ALA A 138 -9.55 -9.09 -7.77
CA ALA A 138 -10.94 -8.68 -7.61
C ALA A 138 -11.49 -8.09 -8.91
N ALA A 139 -12.79 -8.34 -9.14
CA ALA A 139 -13.49 -7.85 -10.32
C ALA A 139 -13.45 -6.31 -10.39
N PRO A 140 -13.55 -5.71 -11.60
CA PRO A 140 -13.54 -4.27 -11.77
C PRO A 140 -14.55 -3.53 -10.90
N MET A 141 -15.72 -4.12 -10.67
CA MET A 141 -16.77 -3.57 -9.79
C MET A 141 -16.26 -3.31 -8.37
N VAL A 142 -15.52 -4.26 -7.77
CA VAL A 142 -14.95 -4.15 -6.42
C VAL A 142 -13.75 -3.20 -6.39
N MET A 143 -13.03 -3.10 -7.51
CA MET A 143 -11.83 -2.26 -7.65
C MET A 143 -12.13 -0.79 -8.01
N GLN A 144 -13.41 -0.39 -8.07
CA GLN A 144 -13.79 1.01 -8.21
C GLN A 144 -13.26 1.82 -7.03
N CYS A 145 -12.80 3.04 -7.31
CA CYS A 145 -12.23 3.93 -6.30
C CYS A 145 -11.16 3.26 -5.40
N ALA A 146 -10.41 2.29 -5.94
CA ALA A 146 -9.42 1.54 -5.16
C ALA A 146 -8.41 2.45 -4.45
N GLY A 147 -8.20 2.18 -3.17
CA GLY A 147 -7.33 2.93 -2.27
C GLY A 147 -8.00 4.09 -1.53
N THR A 148 -9.29 4.37 -1.79
CA THR A 148 -10.05 5.44 -1.11
C THR A 148 -11.08 4.90 -0.13
N ARG A 149 -11.71 5.80 0.66
CA ARG A 149 -12.84 5.45 1.54
C ARG A 149 -14.05 4.93 0.76
N VAL A 150 -14.31 5.48 -0.43
CA VAL A 150 -15.37 4.99 -1.32
C VAL A 150 -15.10 3.55 -1.75
N GLY A 151 -13.87 3.24 -2.20
CA GLY A 151 -13.50 1.86 -2.53
C GLY A 151 -13.60 0.91 -1.33
N MET A 152 -13.29 1.40 -0.13
CA MET A 152 -13.48 0.66 1.12
C MET A 152 -14.95 0.35 1.39
N ALA A 153 -15.85 1.31 1.21
CA ALA A 153 -17.30 1.09 1.32
C ALA A 153 -17.78 0.04 0.32
N ILE A 154 -17.36 0.13 -0.94
CA ILE A 154 -17.67 -0.87 -1.97
C ILE A 154 -17.18 -2.27 -1.56
N SER A 155 -15.96 -2.35 -1.00
CA SER A 155 -15.38 -3.61 -0.52
C SER A 155 -16.15 -4.20 0.66
N ALA A 156 -16.63 -3.34 1.58
CA ALA A 156 -17.45 -3.74 2.72
C ALA A 156 -18.81 -4.27 2.25
N LEU A 157 -19.53 -3.52 1.42
CA LEU A 157 -20.81 -3.94 0.84
C LEU A 157 -20.66 -5.26 0.08
N HIS A 158 -19.63 -5.38 -0.77
CA HIS A 158 -19.39 -6.62 -1.51
C HIS A 158 -19.19 -7.83 -0.61
N TYR A 159 -18.55 -7.66 0.55
CA TYR A 159 -18.27 -8.74 1.50
C TYR A 159 -19.47 -9.09 2.38
N LEU A 160 -20.26 -8.10 2.81
CA LEU A 160 -21.50 -8.34 3.53
C LEU A 160 -22.53 -9.08 2.66
N GLY A 161 -22.53 -8.79 1.36
CA GLY A 161 -23.49 -9.37 0.42
C GLY A 161 -24.92 -8.87 0.68
N LYS A 162 -25.87 -9.40 -0.11
CA LYS A 162 -27.27 -8.97 -0.04
C LYS A 162 -27.91 -9.28 1.31
N ASP A 163 -27.62 -10.45 1.87
CA ASP A 163 -28.28 -10.93 3.08
C ASP A 163 -27.64 -10.41 4.37
N GLY A 164 -26.37 -9.97 4.30
CA GLY A 164 -25.63 -9.44 5.45
C GLY A 164 -25.61 -7.90 5.54
N ALA A 165 -25.99 -7.18 4.49
CA ALA A 165 -26.02 -5.72 4.48
C ALA A 165 -27.31 -5.17 5.11
N THR A 166 -27.43 -5.28 6.43
CA THR A 166 -28.58 -4.72 7.18
C THR A 166 -28.59 -3.18 7.14
N GLN A 167 -29.74 -2.57 7.44
CA GLN A 167 -29.86 -1.11 7.46
C GLN A 167 -28.83 -0.45 8.39
N GLU A 168 -28.62 -1.02 9.58
CA GLU A 168 -27.59 -0.57 10.53
C GLU A 168 -26.19 -0.57 9.91
N CYS A 169 -25.85 -1.59 9.11
CA CYS A 169 -24.57 -1.65 8.41
C CYS A 169 -24.46 -0.53 7.37
N ILE A 170 -25.53 -0.30 6.62
CA ILE A 170 -25.57 0.76 5.60
C ILE A 170 -25.43 2.14 6.26
N ASP A 171 -26.15 2.41 7.33
CA ASP A 171 -26.13 3.67 8.05
C ASP A 171 -24.74 3.96 8.64
N ALA A 172 -24.08 2.95 9.21
CA ALA A 172 -22.71 3.07 9.72
C ALA A 172 -21.71 3.40 8.59
N ILE A 173 -21.85 2.77 7.42
CA ILE A 173 -21.03 3.07 6.25
C ILE A 173 -21.29 4.51 5.80
N LYS A 174 -22.56 4.92 5.69
CA LYS A 174 -22.95 6.27 5.26
C LYS A 174 -22.42 7.35 6.21
N ALA A 175 -22.56 7.15 7.51
CA ALA A 175 -22.12 8.08 8.55
C ALA A 175 -20.59 8.32 8.56
N THR A 176 -19.81 7.34 8.09
CA THR A 176 -18.35 7.44 8.03
C THR A 176 -17.85 8.21 6.81
N LEU A 177 -18.66 8.30 5.75
CA LEU A 177 -18.31 8.95 4.49
C LEU A 177 -18.74 10.43 4.51
N HIS A 178 -17.90 11.30 3.95
CA HIS A 178 -18.31 12.69 3.73
C HIS A 178 -19.33 12.81 2.58
N PRO A 179 -20.12 13.90 2.52
CA PRO A 179 -21.11 14.09 1.45
C PRO A 179 -20.56 13.91 0.03
N GLY A 180 -19.36 14.44 -0.26
CA GLY A 180 -18.73 14.25 -1.57
C GLY A 180 -18.30 12.81 -1.87
N GLU A 181 -17.94 12.04 -0.84
CA GLU A 181 -17.62 10.62 -0.97
C GLU A 181 -18.87 9.77 -1.16
N LEU A 182 -19.99 10.15 -0.52
CA LEU A 182 -21.30 9.55 -0.75
C LEU A 182 -21.77 9.76 -2.19
N ALA A 183 -21.67 10.99 -2.72
CA ALA A 183 -22.00 11.26 -4.11
C ALA A 183 -21.15 10.39 -5.06
N THR A 184 -19.84 10.32 -4.81
CA THR A 184 -18.93 9.45 -5.58
C THR A 184 -19.33 7.96 -5.48
N LEU A 185 -19.78 7.50 -4.31
CA LEU A 185 -20.26 6.13 -4.12
C LEU A 185 -21.53 5.87 -4.95
N TRP A 186 -22.47 6.81 -4.98
CA TRP A 186 -23.70 6.73 -5.77
C TRP A 186 -23.43 6.62 -7.28
N ASP A 187 -22.41 7.33 -7.77
CA ASP A 187 -22.00 7.29 -9.18
C ASP A 187 -21.29 6.00 -9.59
N CYS A 188 -20.87 5.17 -8.63
CA CYS A 188 -20.20 3.91 -8.92
C CYS A 188 -21.15 2.88 -9.56
N ASN A 189 -20.60 2.04 -10.43
CA ASN A 189 -21.36 0.95 -11.03
C ASN A 189 -21.54 -0.19 -10.02
N MET A 190 -22.77 -0.36 -9.52
CA MET A 190 -23.08 -1.34 -8.48
C MET A 190 -24.26 -2.23 -8.89
N PRO A 191 -24.30 -3.49 -8.41
CA PRO A 191 -25.47 -4.36 -8.56
C PRO A 191 -26.74 -3.68 -8.02
N LYS A 192 -27.90 -4.05 -8.58
CA LYS A 192 -29.20 -3.48 -8.21
C LYS A 192 -29.45 -3.50 -6.70
N TRP A 193 -29.10 -4.60 -6.03
CA TRP A 193 -29.32 -4.74 -4.59
C TRP A 193 -28.52 -3.73 -3.76
N MET A 194 -27.27 -3.40 -4.15
CA MET A 194 -26.46 -2.40 -3.45
C MET A 194 -27.06 -1.01 -3.60
N ARG A 195 -27.58 -0.69 -4.80
CA ARG A 195 -28.25 0.60 -5.03
C ARG A 195 -29.52 0.74 -4.20
N VAL A 196 -30.31 -0.33 -4.10
CA VAL A 196 -31.53 -0.34 -3.27
C VAL A 196 -31.15 -0.18 -1.79
N ALA A 197 -30.19 -0.95 -1.29
CA ALA A 197 -29.73 -0.84 0.09
C ALA A 197 -29.18 0.56 0.42
N LEU A 198 -28.50 1.23 -0.52
CA LEU A 198 -28.02 2.61 -0.31
C LEU A 198 -29.12 3.67 -0.42
N ALA A 199 -30.25 3.37 -1.04
CA ALA A 199 -31.38 4.30 -1.20
C ALA A 199 -32.25 4.41 0.05
N GLU A 200 -32.24 3.38 0.90
CA GLU A 200 -32.93 3.31 2.18
C GLU A 200 -32.15 4.07 3.27
#